data_AF-A0A0N0U740-F1
#
_entry.id   AF-A0A0N0U740-F1
#
_cell.length_a   1.000
_cell.length_b   1.000
_cell.length_c   1.000
_cell.angle_alpha   90.00
_cell.angle_beta   90.00
_cell.angle_gamma   90.00
#
_symmetry.space_group_name_H-M   'P 1'
#
loop_
_entity.id
_entity.type
_entity.pdbx_description
1 polymer ?
#
loop_
_entity_poly.entity_id
_entity_poly.type
_entity_poly.pdbx_seq_one_letter_code
_entity_poly.pdbx_strand_id
1 'polypeptide(L)'
;MLEKENDQVNVKTDNLDNTAHAVLSLTGESFKHGVEKGISFVKFFAPWCGHCKRLAPIWKDLGKKFITNPNVNIVKVDCTLDVSKELCNEQEVDGFPTLYLYRDGLKVSEYNGARNLDEIYEFIMNYIQHDDQHDEL
;
A
#
# COMPACT_ATOMS: atom_id res chain seq x y z
N MET A 1 18.98 -50.06 -24.45
CA MET A 1 20.31 -49.46 -24.17
C MET A 1 20.05 -47.96 -24.09
N LEU A 2 19.70 -47.49 -22.88
CA LEU A 2 20.59 -46.73 -21.97
C LEU A 2 21.02 -45.40 -22.61
N GLU A 3 20.95 -44.21 -22.02
CA GLU A 3 20.38 -43.63 -20.78
C GLU A 3 20.81 -42.14 -20.82
N LYS A 4 19.96 -41.21 -20.32
CA LYS A 4 20.30 -39.99 -19.50
C LYS A 4 21.16 -38.85 -20.14
N GLU A 5 21.10 -37.57 -19.78
CA GLU A 5 20.53 -36.75 -18.68
C GLU A 5 20.38 -35.29 -19.24
N ASN A 6 19.28 -34.57 -19.01
CA ASN A 6 19.00 -33.65 -17.89
C ASN A 6 19.91 -32.40 -17.84
N ASP A 7 19.35 -31.25 -18.23
CA ASP A 7 19.58 -30.01 -17.47
C ASP A 7 18.33 -29.13 -17.49
N GLN A 8 17.72 -29.02 -16.31
CA GLN A 8 16.50 -28.30 -16.02
C GLN A 8 16.87 -26.85 -15.71
N VAL A 9 16.53 -25.91 -16.60
CA VAL A 9 16.42 -24.50 -16.19
C VAL A 9 15.04 -24.32 -15.57
N ASN A 10 15.00 -24.51 -14.27
CA ASN A 10 13.86 -24.28 -13.38
C ASN A 10 13.57 -22.77 -13.32
N VAL A 11 12.79 -22.25 -14.28
CA VAL A 11 12.13 -20.96 -14.14
C VAL A 11 11.05 -21.15 -13.09
N LYS A 12 11.44 -20.93 -11.83
CA LYS A 12 10.51 -20.85 -10.70
C LYS A 12 9.52 -19.74 -10.99
N THR A 13 8.36 -20.17 -11.47
CA THR A 13 7.14 -19.39 -11.47
C THR A 13 6.80 -19.23 -9.99
N ASP A 14 7.15 -18.09 -9.41
CA ASP A 14 6.69 -17.71 -8.08
C ASP A 14 5.16 -17.55 -8.15
N ASN A 15 4.47 -18.66 -7.92
CA ASN A 15 3.07 -18.68 -7.51
C ASN A 15 2.97 -17.97 -6.16
N LEU A 16 2.56 -16.70 -6.19
CA LEU A 16 1.93 -16.08 -5.04
C LEU A 16 0.75 -15.21 -5.48
N ASP A 17 -0.43 -15.71 -5.07
CA ASP A 17 -1.61 -14.95 -4.68
C ASP A 17 -2.67 -14.64 -5.77
N ASN A 18 -3.51 -15.65 -6.03
CA ASN A 18 -4.86 -15.45 -6.56
C ASN A 18 -5.85 -15.12 -5.42
N THR A 19 -5.44 -14.18 -4.56
CA THR A 19 -6.30 -13.53 -3.57
C THR A 19 -6.48 -12.09 -4.05
N ALA A 20 -7.73 -11.63 -4.14
CA ALA A 20 -8.03 -10.22 -4.38
C ALA A 20 -7.07 -9.35 -3.55
N HIS A 21 -6.30 -8.50 -4.23
CA HIS A 21 -5.06 -7.94 -3.71
C HIS A 21 -5.29 -7.12 -2.43
N ALA A 22 -5.02 -7.72 -1.27
CA ALA A 22 -5.14 -7.09 0.04
C ALA A 22 -4.36 -5.77 0.17
N VAL A 23 -3.35 -5.56 -0.69
CA VAL A 23 -2.63 -4.29 -0.84
C VAL A 23 -2.56 -3.93 -2.33
N LEU A 24 -3.08 -2.76 -2.69
CA LEU A 24 -3.03 -2.23 -4.05
C LEU A 24 -1.65 -1.63 -4.33
N SER A 25 -1.13 -1.90 -5.53
CA SER A 25 0.11 -1.28 -6.02
C SER A 25 -0.26 -0.25 -7.06
N LEU A 26 -0.04 1.03 -6.76
CA LEU A 26 -0.34 2.13 -7.68
C LEU A 26 0.95 2.78 -8.18
N THR A 27 0.91 3.26 -9.41
CA THR A 27 1.90 4.13 -10.06
C THR A 27 1.30 5.52 -10.28
N GLY A 28 2.10 6.48 -10.77
CA GLY A 28 1.63 7.82 -11.13
C GLY A 28 0.36 7.83 -11.99
N GLU A 29 0.31 6.98 -13.01
CA GLU A 29 -0.83 6.88 -13.94
C GLU A 29 -2.13 6.42 -13.27
N SER A 30 -2.03 5.50 -12.30
CA SER A 30 -3.19 4.89 -11.64
C SER A 30 -3.58 5.57 -10.32
N PHE A 31 -2.70 6.42 -9.77
CA PHE A 31 -2.81 6.90 -8.40
C PHE A 31 -4.08 7.69 -8.16
N LYS A 32 -4.33 8.71 -8.99
CA LYS A 32 -5.49 9.61 -8.85
C LYS A 32 -6.80 8.84 -8.78
N HIS A 33 -6.99 7.87 -9.67
CA HIS A 33 -8.21 7.05 -9.68
C HIS A 33 -8.25 6.08 -8.49
N GLY A 34 -7.12 5.47 -8.13
CA GLY A 34 -7.06 4.51 -7.03
C GLY A 34 -7.31 5.10 -5.64
N VAL A 35 -7.13 6.43 -5.47
CA VAL A 35 -7.42 7.13 -4.20
C VAL A 35 -8.68 8.01 -4.26
N GLU A 36 -9.41 8.00 -5.37
CA GLU A 36 -10.52 8.93 -5.66
C GLU A 36 -11.72 8.78 -4.72
N LYS A 37 -11.92 7.61 -4.13
CA LYS A 37 -13.10 7.29 -3.31
C LYS A 37 -12.72 6.64 -1.99
N GLY A 38 -13.41 7.05 -0.93
CA GLY A 38 -13.26 6.50 0.41
C GLY A 38 -11.90 6.86 1.03
N ILE A 39 -11.48 6.03 1.98
CA ILE A 39 -10.19 6.17 2.64
C ILE A 39 -9.14 5.37 1.90
N SER A 40 -8.03 6.01 1.54
CA SER A 40 -6.86 5.32 1.01
C SER A 40 -5.65 5.62 1.88
N PHE A 41 -5.09 4.59 2.50
CA PHE A 41 -3.85 4.72 3.26
C PHE A 41 -2.67 4.23 2.41
N VAL A 42 -1.77 5.17 2.10
CA VAL A 42 -0.73 4.99 1.09
C VAL A 42 0.64 4.96 1.73
N LYS A 43 1.42 3.93 1.42
CA LYS A 43 2.84 3.85 1.73
C LYS A 43 3.68 4.16 0.50
N PHE A 44 4.38 5.29 0.54
CA PHE A 44 5.44 5.62 -0.41
C PHE A 44 6.76 5.01 0.08
N PHE A 45 7.44 4.25 -0.78
CA PHE A 45 8.61 3.48 -0.38
C PHE A 45 9.68 3.37 -1.47
N ALA A 46 10.85 2.87 -1.05
CA ALA A 46 11.89 2.37 -1.93
C ALA A 46 12.25 0.92 -1.55
N PRO A 47 12.46 0.01 -2.51
CA PRO A 47 12.67 -1.42 -2.25
C PRO A 47 13.97 -1.73 -1.52
N TRP A 48 14.97 -0.85 -1.64
CA TRP A 48 16.25 -0.97 -0.94
C TRP A 48 16.24 -0.40 0.48
N CYS A 49 15.21 0.37 0.86
CA CYS A 49 15.15 1.01 2.18
C CYS A 49 14.87 0.00 3.30
N GLY A 50 15.78 -0.09 4.27
CA GLY A 50 15.65 -0.99 5.42
C GLY A 50 14.40 -0.74 6.27
N HIS A 51 13.99 0.52 6.43
CA HIS A 51 12.76 0.88 7.15
C HIS A 51 11.51 0.40 6.42
N CYS A 52 11.49 0.51 5.10
CA CYS A 52 10.40 0.01 4.26
C CYS A 52 10.28 -1.50 4.32
N LYS A 53 11.42 -2.22 4.30
CA LYS A 53 11.44 -3.68 4.42
C LYS A 53 10.85 -4.16 5.75
N ARG A 54 11.15 -3.48 6.86
CA ARG A 54 10.56 -3.80 8.18
C ARG A 54 9.05 -3.53 8.25
N LEU A 55 8.57 -2.49 7.58
CA LEU A 55 7.15 -2.14 7.53
C LEU A 55 6.35 -3.02 6.56
N ALA A 56 6.98 -3.63 5.56
CA ALA A 56 6.32 -4.44 4.54
C ALA A 56 5.40 -5.56 5.08
N PRO A 57 5.81 -6.42 6.05
CA PRO A 57 4.91 -7.43 6.60
C PRO A 57 3.70 -6.83 7.31
N ILE A 58 3.90 -5.78 8.11
CA ILE A 58 2.81 -5.07 8.80
C ILE A 58 1.81 -4.48 7.79
N TRP A 59 2.31 -3.90 6.69
CA TRP A 59 1.46 -3.36 5.62
C TRP A 59 0.62 -4.45 4.94
N LYS A 60 1.18 -5.65 4.77
CA LYS A 60 0.44 -6.81 4.23
C LYS A 60 -0.67 -7.25 5.18
N ASP A 61 -0.38 -7.33 6.48
CA ASP A 61 -1.38 -7.74 7.48
C ASP A 61 -2.47 -6.69 7.68
N LEU A 62 -2.12 -5.40 7.58
CA LEU A 62 -3.09 -4.31 7.54
C LEU A 62 -4.05 -4.46 6.35
N GLY A 63 -3.52 -4.75 5.16
CA GLY A 63 -4.32 -5.04 3.98
C GLY A 63 -5.34 -6.15 4.20
N LYS A 64 -4.94 -7.23 4.88
CA LYS A 64 -5.86 -8.33 5.23
C LYS A 64 -6.96 -7.89 6.20
N LYS A 65 -6.65 -7.01 7.17
CA LYS A 65 -7.67 -6.50 8.12
C LYS A 65 -8.75 -5.66 7.44
N PHE A 66 -8.43 -4.99 6.34
CA PHE A 66 -9.37 -4.15 5.60
C PHE A 66 -9.93 -4.80 4.32
N ILE A 67 -9.60 -6.07 4.03
CA ILE A 67 -10.04 -6.73 2.79
C ILE A 67 -11.56 -6.80 2.62
N THR A 68 -12.31 -6.80 3.74
CA THR A 68 -13.78 -6.81 3.75
C THR A 68 -14.40 -5.41 3.84
N ASN A 69 -13.60 -4.36 3.95
CA ASN A 69 -14.05 -2.97 4.03
C ASN A 69 -13.90 -2.29 2.66
N PRO A 70 -14.97 -2.22 1.84
CA PRO A 70 -14.87 -1.72 0.46
C PRO A 70 -14.53 -0.23 0.36
N ASN A 71 -14.66 0.51 1.47
CA ASN A 71 -14.35 1.94 1.55
C ASN A 71 -12.91 2.23 2.01
N VAL A 72 -12.09 1.20 2.25
CA VAL A 72 -10.72 1.36 2.74
C VAL A 72 -9.74 0.65 1.80
N ASN A 73 -8.86 1.44 1.18
CA ASN A 73 -7.80 0.94 0.33
C ASN A 73 -6.46 1.01 1.07
N ILE A 74 -5.76 -0.13 1.14
CA ILE A 74 -4.37 -0.18 1.60
C ILE A 74 -3.47 -0.19 0.38
N VAL A 75 -2.65 0.86 0.21
CA VAL A 75 -1.95 1.15 -1.04
C VAL A 75 -0.43 1.21 -0.79
N LYS A 76 0.35 0.80 -1.79
CA LYS A 76 1.79 1.06 -1.84
C LYS A 76 2.18 1.68 -3.17
N VAL A 77 3.16 2.59 -3.15
CA VAL A 77 3.74 3.26 -4.32
C VAL A 77 5.26 3.16 -4.22
N ASP A 78 5.91 2.59 -5.24
CA ASP A 78 7.37 2.51 -5.33
C ASP A 78 7.92 3.77 -6.02
N CYS A 79 8.49 4.67 -5.23
CA CYS A 79 9.02 5.94 -5.71
C CYS A 79 10.33 5.81 -6.51
N THR A 80 10.88 4.60 -6.64
CA THR A 80 12.10 4.38 -7.42
C THR A 80 11.81 4.07 -8.89
N LEU A 81 10.57 3.73 -9.22
CA LEU A 81 10.12 3.52 -10.59
C LEU A 81 9.93 4.85 -11.30
N ASP A 82 10.40 4.96 -12.54
CA ASP A 82 10.29 6.18 -13.36
C ASP A 82 8.84 6.68 -13.45
N VAL A 83 7.88 5.77 -13.63
CA VAL A 83 6.44 6.04 -13.70
C VAL A 83 5.80 6.56 -12.40
N SER A 84 6.56 6.62 -11.31
CA SER A 84 6.07 7.09 -10.00
C SER A 84 6.92 8.23 -9.42
N LYS A 85 8.04 8.59 -10.05
CA LYS A 85 8.94 9.65 -9.53
C LYS A 85 8.25 11.01 -9.44
N GLU A 86 7.56 11.42 -10.51
CA GLU A 86 6.83 12.69 -10.54
C GLU A 86 5.75 12.73 -9.46
N LEU A 87 4.92 11.68 -9.36
CA LEU A 87 3.94 11.54 -8.29
C LEU A 87 4.59 11.69 -6.91
N CYS A 88 5.69 10.98 -6.62
CA CYS A 88 6.31 11.05 -5.30
C CYS A 88 6.87 12.45 -4.98
N ASN A 89 7.35 13.18 -5.99
CA ASN A 89 7.75 14.58 -5.82
C ASN A 89 6.54 15.48 -5.55
N GLU A 90 5.46 15.33 -6.33
CA GLU A 90 4.20 16.10 -6.13
C GLU A 90 3.55 15.84 -4.77
N GLN A 91 3.69 14.62 -4.26
CA GLN A 91 3.19 14.25 -2.94
C GLN A 91 4.13 14.68 -1.81
N GLU A 92 5.26 15.32 -2.12
CA GLU A 92 6.26 15.84 -1.16
C GLU A 92 6.93 14.71 -0.35
N VAL A 93 7.23 13.59 -1.01
CA VAL A 93 7.90 12.44 -0.38
C VAL A 93 9.42 12.68 -0.30
N ASP A 94 9.86 13.29 0.80
CA ASP A 94 11.29 13.60 1.05
C ASP A 94 12.09 12.45 1.69
N GLY A 95 11.42 11.37 2.09
CA GLY A 95 12.05 10.25 2.79
C GLY A 95 11.23 8.97 2.73
N PHE A 96 11.81 7.86 3.19
CA PHE A 96 11.14 6.56 3.14
C PHE A 96 11.16 5.78 4.45
N PRO A 97 10.06 5.08 4.79
CA PRO A 97 8.74 5.23 4.19
C PRO A 97 8.06 6.53 4.65
N THR A 98 7.24 7.09 3.78
CA THR A 98 6.27 8.16 4.11
C THR A 98 4.86 7.62 3.94
N LEU A 99 4.00 7.91 4.92
CA LEU A 99 2.67 7.34 5.03
C LEU A 99 1.63 8.45 5.03
N TYR A 100 0.79 8.48 4.00
CA TYR A 100 -0.26 9.49 3.85
C TYR A 100 -1.63 8.85 3.81
N LEU A 101 -2.60 9.51 4.43
CA LEU A 101 -4.01 9.15 4.36
C LEU A 101 -4.74 10.12 3.43
N TYR A 102 -5.48 9.54 2.50
CA TYR A 102 -6.32 10.25 1.55
C TYR A 102 -7.78 9.96 1.86
N ARG A 103 -8.62 10.97 1.70
CA ARG A 103 -10.09 10.85 1.68
C ARG A 103 -10.59 11.45 0.38
N ASP A 104 -11.29 10.65 -0.41
CA ASP A 104 -11.91 11.08 -1.67
C ASP A 104 -10.95 11.88 -2.58
N GLY A 105 -9.73 11.35 -2.75
CA GLY A 105 -8.67 11.95 -3.55
C GLY A 105 -7.84 13.03 -2.86
N LEU A 106 -8.22 13.49 -1.66
CA LEU A 106 -7.53 14.57 -0.95
C LEU A 106 -6.58 14.03 0.13
N LYS A 107 -5.32 14.48 0.13
CA LYS A 107 -4.35 14.20 1.20
C LYS A 107 -4.80 14.92 2.48
N VAL A 108 -5.29 14.18 3.47
CA VAL A 108 -5.86 14.74 4.72
C VAL A 108 -4.96 14.56 5.95
N SER A 109 -3.98 13.66 5.89
CA SER A 109 -3.09 13.41 7.03
C SER A 109 -1.78 12.73 6.65
N GLU A 110 -0.77 12.96 7.46
CA GLU A 110 0.49 12.21 7.48
C GLU A 110 0.59 11.39 8.77
N TYR A 111 0.93 10.11 8.63
CA TYR A 111 1.15 9.25 9.77
C TYR A 111 2.62 9.24 10.19
N ASN A 112 2.88 9.78 11.38
CA ASN A 112 4.19 9.82 12.02
C ASN A 112 4.28 8.94 13.29
N GLY A 113 3.28 8.10 13.54
CA GLY A 113 3.18 7.25 14.72
C GLY A 113 4.02 5.97 14.68
N ALA A 114 3.77 5.09 15.64
CA ALA A 114 4.48 3.83 15.78
C ALA A 114 4.15 2.84 14.65
N ARG A 115 5.17 2.24 14.05
CA ARG A 115 5.02 1.39 12.85
C ARG A 115 4.66 -0.07 13.18
N ASN A 116 3.72 -0.28 14.10
CA ASN A 116 3.15 -1.58 14.43
C ASN A 116 1.70 -1.68 13.92
N LEU A 117 1.16 -2.90 13.86
CA LEU A 117 -0.13 -3.15 13.22
C LEU A 117 -1.30 -2.47 13.95
N ASP A 118 -1.31 -2.52 15.27
CA ASP A 118 -2.43 -2.03 16.07
C ASP A 118 -2.54 -0.49 15.97
N GLU A 119 -1.43 0.22 16.14
CA GLU A 119 -1.39 1.69 16.07
C GLU A 119 -1.75 2.22 14.67
N ILE A 120 -1.33 1.52 13.61
CA ILE A 120 -1.69 1.88 12.24
C ILE A 120 -3.17 1.57 11.96
N TYR A 121 -3.68 0.44 12.48
CA TYR A 121 -5.09 0.08 12.32
C TYR A 121 -6.00 1.10 13.01
N GLU A 122 -5.71 1.44 14.26
CA GLU A 122 -6.48 2.43 15.03
C GLU A 122 -6.45 3.82 14.38
N PHE A 123 -5.31 4.21 13.80
CA PHE A 123 -5.24 5.45 13.04
C PHE A 123 -6.28 5.51 11.93
N ILE A 124 -6.40 4.47 11.10
CA ILE A 124 -7.42 4.44 10.04
C ILE A 124 -8.83 4.43 10.62
N MET A 125 -9.07 3.65 11.68
CA MET A 125 -10.39 3.57 12.32
C MET A 125 -10.88 4.92 12.84
N ASN A 126 -9.99 5.76 13.37
CA ASN A 126 -10.34 7.11 13.81
C ASN A 126 -10.81 8.01 12.65
N TYR A 127 -10.28 7.82 11.44
CA TYR A 127 -10.78 8.53 10.25
C TYR A 127 -12.10 7.96 9.75
N ILE A 128 -12.36 6.66 9.91
CA ILE A 128 -13.66 6.07 9.53
C ILE A 128 -14.77 6.60 10.46
N GLN A 129 -14.55 6.59 11.78
CA GLN A 129 -15.59 6.96 12.77
C GLN A 129 -15.99 8.44 12.74
N HIS A 130 -15.12 9.33 12.25
CA HIS A 130 -15.44 10.75 12.10
C HIS A 130 -16.34 11.08 10.89
N ASP A 131 -16.61 10.10 10.01
CA ASP A 131 -17.49 10.26 8.86
C ASP A 131 -18.98 10.11 9.25
N ASP A 132 -19.28 9.22 10.19
CA ASP A 132 -20.66 8.87 10.59
C ASP A 132 -21.40 10.01 11.32
N GLN A 133 -20.74 11.12 11.65
CA GLN A 133 -21.36 12.23 12.39
C GLN A 133 -21.83 13.40 11.51
N HIS A 134 -21.71 13.31 10.19
CA HIS A 134 -22.03 14.45 9.30
C HIS A 134 -23.29 14.29 8.44
N ASP A 135 -24.00 13.16 8.54
CA ASP A 135 -25.19 12.85 7.72
C ASP A 135 -26.55 13.04 8.44
N GLU A 136 -26.59 13.57 9.67
CA GLU A 136 -27.84 13.86 10.42
C GLU A 136 -28.14 15.35 10.66
N LEU A 137 -28.03 16.21 9.64
CA LEU A 137 -28.59 17.58 9.69
C LEU A 137 -29.40 17.95 8.45
#